data_AF-A0A7C7GX66-F1
#
_entry.id   AF-A0A7C7GX66-F1
#
_cell.length_a   1.000
_cell.length_b   1.000
_cell.length_c   1.000
_cell.angle_alpha   90.00
_cell.angle_beta   90.00
_cell.angle_gamma   90.00
#
_symmetry.space_group_name_H-M   'P 1'
#
loop_
_entity.id
_entity.type
_entity.pdbx_description
1 polymer ?
#
loop_
_entity_poly.entity_id
_entity_poly.type
_entity_poly.pdbx_seq_one_letter_code
_entity_poly.pdbx_strand_id
1 'polypeptide(L)'
;MFKVILYIILLIAAIIAKYKFNNSGYKLVKPIPVLMLMLLVGSSYLTNPNTYSLTILIGLTFCLGGDILLLFPDYFKAGLFSFLIGHFWYIGAFTAGALVFSWPLTIFIVLAAVFMMSQLWASSGKLRLPV
;
A
#
# COMPACT_ATOMS: atom_id res chain seq x y z
N MET A 1 -19.76 -3.25 -8.27
CA MET A 1 -19.06 -2.99 -9.55
C MET A 1 -18.63 -1.54 -9.72
N PHE A 2 -19.53 -0.55 -9.57
CA PHE A 2 -19.23 0.89 -9.72
C PHE A 2 -18.03 1.38 -8.86
N LYS A 3 -17.98 1.03 -7.57
CA LYS A 3 -16.88 1.45 -6.66
C LYS A 3 -15.50 0.94 -7.10
N VAL A 4 -15.44 -0.26 -7.69
CA VAL A 4 -14.19 -0.87 -8.18
C VAL A 4 -13.71 -0.17 -9.45
N ILE A 5 -14.64 0.16 -10.35
CA ILE A 5 -14.33 0.90 -11.58
C ILE A 5 -13.80 2.29 -11.22
N LEU A 6 -14.43 2.98 -10.27
CA LEU A 6 -13.98 4.28 -9.77
C LEU A 6 -12.57 4.20 -9.18
N TYR A 7 -12.28 3.15 -8.40
CA TYR A 7 -10.94 2.91 -7.84
C TYR A 7 -9.89 2.74 -8.94
N ILE A 8 -10.17 1.94 -9.97
CA ILE A 8 -9.25 1.72 -11.10
C ILE A 8 -8.97 3.03 -11.84
N ILE A 9 -10.02 3.83 -12.12
CA ILE A 9 -9.89 5.13 -12.79
C ILE A 9 -8.98 6.08 -11.98
N LEU A 10 -9.15 6.12 -10.66
CA LEU A 10 -8.35 6.97 -9.78
C LEU A 10 -6.91 6.49 -9.64
N LEU A 11 -6.68 5.17 -9.67
CA LEU A 11 -5.34 4.60 -9.73
C LEU A 11 -4.60 5.05 -10.99
N ILE A 12 -5.27 4.97 -12.14
CA ILE A 12 -4.74 5.43 -13.43
C ILE A 12 -4.48 6.94 -13.38
N ALA A 13 -5.42 7.73 -12.83
CA ALA A 13 -5.25 9.17 -12.66
C ALA A 13 -4.05 9.52 -11.74
N ALA A 14 -3.84 8.75 -10.67
CA ALA A 14 -2.73 8.94 -9.75
C ALA A 14 -1.37 8.64 -10.42
N ILE A 15 -1.31 7.59 -11.24
CA ILE A 15 -0.13 7.26 -12.05
C ILE A 15 0.16 8.36 -13.07
N ILE A 16 -0.87 8.84 -13.78
CA ILE A 16 -0.74 9.95 -14.75
C ILE A 16 -0.27 11.23 -14.05
N ALA A 17 -0.83 11.55 -12.89
CA ALA A 17 -0.45 12.74 -12.14
C ALA A 17 0.98 12.67 -11.59
N LYS A 18 1.47 11.47 -11.20
CA LYS A 18 2.90 11.25 -10.88
C LYS A 18 3.81 11.57 -12.06
N TYR A 19 3.39 11.21 -13.29
CA TYR A 19 4.19 11.48 -14.49
C TYR A 19 4.08 12.92 -15.00
N LYS A 20 2.98 13.62 -14.70
CA LYS A 20 2.68 14.93 -15.28
C LYS A 20 2.99 16.13 -14.37
N PHE A 21 3.01 15.97 -13.05
CA PHE A 21 3.21 17.08 -12.10
C PHE A 21 4.59 17.09 -11.43
N ASN A 22 5.19 18.28 -11.32
CA ASN A 22 6.38 18.56 -10.51
C ASN A 22 6.16 18.22 -9.02
N ASN A 23 7.23 17.99 -8.26
CA ASN A 23 7.32 17.40 -6.91
C ASN A 23 6.18 17.71 -5.92
N SER A 24 5.56 18.91 -5.96
CA SER A 24 4.45 19.28 -5.07
C SER A 24 3.13 18.56 -5.38
N GLY A 25 2.78 18.32 -6.65
CA GLY A 25 1.52 17.65 -7.02
C GLY A 25 1.53 16.16 -6.65
N TYR A 26 2.70 15.52 -6.74
CA TYR A 26 2.90 14.14 -6.33
C TYR A 26 2.59 13.90 -4.85
N LYS A 27 2.91 14.86 -3.97
CA LYS A 27 2.66 14.74 -2.52
C LYS A 27 1.18 14.57 -2.19
N LEU A 28 0.31 15.28 -2.91
CA LEU A 28 -1.14 15.21 -2.73
C LEU A 28 -1.74 13.98 -3.38
N VAL A 29 -1.16 13.51 -4.48
CA VAL A 29 -1.66 12.34 -5.22
C VAL A 29 -1.32 11.03 -4.53
N LYS A 30 -0.16 10.96 -3.86
CA LYS A 30 0.34 9.75 -3.20
C LYS A 30 -0.64 9.12 -2.19
N PRO A 31 -1.31 9.86 -1.28
CA PRO A 31 -2.27 9.27 -0.32
C PRO A 31 -3.66 8.96 -0.92
N ILE A 32 -4.01 9.47 -2.11
CA ILE A 32 -5.36 9.33 -2.69
C ILE A 32 -5.78 7.86 -2.87
N PRO A 33 -4.94 6.97 -3.44
CA PRO A 33 -5.32 5.56 -3.59
C PRO A 33 -5.62 4.89 -2.25
N VAL A 34 -4.83 5.16 -1.22
CA VAL A 34 -5.00 4.56 0.12
C VAL A 34 -6.27 5.09 0.79
N LEU A 35 -6.54 6.39 0.70
CA LEU A 35 -7.79 6.99 1.19
C LEU A 35 -9.03 6.37 0.50
N MET A 36 -8.97 6.17 -0.80
CA MET A 36 -10.03 5.51 -1.56
C MET A 36 -10.25 4.06 -1.12
N LEU A 37 -9.17 3.30 -0.91
CA LEU A 37 -9.23 1.93 -0.41
C LEU A 37 -9.86 1.91 1.00
N MET A 38 -9.49 2.87 1.85
CA MET A 38 -10.06 3.05 3.18
C MET A 38 -11.56 3.37 3.13
N LEU A 39 -12.01 4.24 2.21
CA LEU A 39 -13.43 4.52 1.99
C LEU A 39 -14.19 3.29 1.46
N LEU A 40 -13.58 2.51 0.57
CA LEU A 40 -14.19 1.29 0.02
C LEU A 40 -14.42 0.26 1.12
N VAL A 41 -13.37 -0.05 1.89
CA VAL A 41 -13.44 -1.01 2.99
C VAL A 41 -14.33 -0.48 4.11
N GLY A 42 -14.21 0.81 4.45
CA GLY A 42 -15.04 1.48 5.47
C GLY A 42 -16.52 1.44 5.13
N SER A 43 -16.88 1.71 3.87
CA SER A 43 -18.27 1.62 3.42
C SER A 43 -18.82 0.18 3.50
N SER A 44 -17.97 -0.82 3.28
CA SER A 44 -18.35 -2.23 3.39
C SER A 44 -18.51 -2.64 4.87
N TYR A 45 -17.64 -2.13 5.75
CA TYR A 45 -17.73 -2.32 7.20
C TYR A 45 -19.00 -1.71 7.80
N LEU A 46 -19.40 -0.51 7.36
CA LEU A 46 -20.64 0.14 7.78
C LEU A 46 -21.88 -0.69 7.43
N THR A 47 -21.88 -1.38 6.28
CA THR A 47 -22.99 -2.25 5.88
C THR A 47 -22.98 -3.61 6.57
N ASN A 48 -21.80 -4.19 6.81
CA ASN A 48 -21.63 -5.50 7.44
C ASN A 48 -20.34 -5.47 8.29
N PRO A 49 -20.45 -5.14 9.58
CA PRO A 49 -19.28 -5.05 10.44
C PRO A 49 -18.67 -6.44 10.62
N ASN A 50 -17.38 -6.56 10.29
CA ASN A 50 -16.62 -7.79 10.44
C ASN A 50 -15.20 -7.46 10.91
N THR A 51 -14.63 -8.36 11.70
CA THR A 51 -13.25 -8.29 12.23
C THR A 51 -12.23 -8.16 11.10
N TYR A 52 -12.42 -8.89 10.00
CA TYR A 52 -11.59 -8.79 8.79
C TYR A 52 -11.49 -7.36 8.25
N SER A 53 -12.63 -6.71 7.99
CA SER A 53 -12.68 -5.35 7.46
C SER A 53 -12.09 -4.33 8.44
N LEU A 54 -12.30 -4.54 9.75
CA LEU A 54 -11.70 -3.69 10.79
C LEU A 54 -10.16 -3.81 10.80
N THR A 55 -9.62 -5.03 10.75
CA THR A 55 -8.17 -5.26 10.70
C THR A 55 -7.52 -4.66 9.45
N ILE A 56 -8.21 -4.72 8.31
CA ILE A 56 -7.75 -4.05 7.08
C ILE A 56 -7.77 -2.53 7.22
N LEU A 57 -8.80 -1.95 7.83
CA LEU A 57 -8.86 -0.50 8.07
C LEU A 57 -7.72 -0.03 8.96
N ILE A 58 -7.39 -0.78 10.02
CA ILE A 58 -6.23 -0.48 10.87
C ILE A 58 -4.92 -0.57 10.06
N GLY A 59 -4.75 -1.59 9.23
CA GLY A 59 -3.58 -1.67 8.34
C GLY A 59 -3.48 -0.47 7.39
N LEU A 60 -4.62 -0.05 6.82
CA LEU A 60 -4.69 1.10 5.91
C LEU A 60 -4.33 2.43 6.59
N THR A 61 -4.69 2.63 7.86
CA THR A 61 -4.32 3.87 8.57
C THR A 61 -2.80 3.95 8.79
N PHE A 62 -2.15 2.83 9.13
CA PHE A 62 -0.70 2.76 9.23
C PHE A 62 -0.01 2.95 7.88
N CYS A 63 -0.53 2.38 6.79
CA CYS A 63 0.00 2.62 5.45
C CYS A 63 -0.14 4.09 5.02
N LEU A 64 -1.28 4.72 5.31
CA LEU A 64 -1.50 6.14 5.02
C LEU A 64 -0.54 7.03 5.82
N GLY A 65 -0.35 6.74 7.10
CA GLY A 65 0.65 7.40 7.93
C GLY A 65 2.06 7.23 7.38
N GLY A 66 2.40 6.02 6.92
CA GLY A 66 3.67 5.72 6.25
C GLY A 66 3.86 6.55 4.98
N ASP A 67 2.84 6.67 4.15
CA ASP A 67 2.87 7.47 2.92
C ASP A 67 3.17 8.94 3.20
N ILE A 68 2.53 9.51 4.24
CA ILE A 68 2.74 10.89 4.70
C ILE A 68 4.16 11.06 5.25
N LEU A 69 4.63 10.16 6.11
CA LEU A 69 5.98 10.22 6.69
C LEU A 69 7.07 10.15 5.62
N LEU A 70 6.88 9.33 4.58
CA LEU A 70 7.78 9.26 3.43
C LEU A 70 7.82 10.53 2.57
N LEU A 71 6.90 11.50 2.75
CA LEU A 71 6.97 12.79 2.07
C LEU A 71 8.06 13.70 2.65
N PHE A 72 8.52 13.39 3.86
CA PHE A 72 9.54 14.15 4.57
C PHE A 72 10.84 13.32 4.61
N PRO A 73 11.98 13.88 4.17
CA PRO A 73 13.24 13.13 4.07
C PRO A 73 13.73 12.62 5.44
N ASP A 74 13.49 13.37 6.51
CA ASP A 74 13.94 13.01 7.87
C ASP A 74 13.16 11.83 8.48
N TYR A 75 11.92 11.62 8.02
CA TYR A 75 11.02 10.59 8.56
C TYR A 75 10.96 9.33 7.70
N PHE A 76 11.89 9.14 6.76
CA PHE A 76 11.91 7.98 5.87
C PHE A 76 11.85 6.65 6.63
N LYS A 77 12.68 6.49 7.68
CA LYS A 77 12.71 5.28 8.53
C LYS A 77 11.41 5.07 9.30
N ALA A 78 10.84 6.15 9.86
CA ALA A 78 9.57 6.09 10.57
C ALA A 78 8.42 5.69 9.63
N GLY A 79 8.43 6.20 8.40
CA GLY A 79 7.47 5.80 7.36
C GLY A 79 7.56 4.31 7.04
N LEU A 80 8.78 3.77 6.89
CA LEU A 80 8.99 2.34 6.64
C LEU A 80 8.49 1.47 7.82
N PHE A 81 8.75 1.89 9.06
CA PHE A 81 8.24 1.20 10.24
C PHE A 81 6.70 1.23 10.32
N SER A 82 6.08 2.37 9.96
CA SER A 82 4.63 2.48 9.86
C SER A 82 4.05 1.51 8.84
N PHE A 83 4.68 1.40 7.66
CA PHE A 83 4.28 0.40 6.67
C PHE A 83 4.40 -1.03 7.22
N LEU A 84 5.49 -1.35 7.91
CA LEU A 84 5.70 -2.68 8.47
C LEU A 84 4.60 -3.06 9.49
N ILE A 85 4.24 -2.14 10.38
CA ILE A 85 3.12 -2.35 11.31
C ILE A 85 1.81 -2.60 10.54
N GLY A 86 1.53 -1.80 9.52
CA GLY A 86 0.35 -1.98 8.67
C GLY A 86 0.29 -3.37 8.02
N HIS A 87 1.44 -3.91 7.59
CA HIS A 87 1.52 -5.25 7.01
C HIS A 87 1.26 -6.36 8.02
N PHE A 88 1.64 -6.21 9.29
CA PHE A 88 1.26 -7.19 10.32
C PHE A 88 -0.26 -7.29 10.49
N TRP A 89 -0.96 -6.16 10.44
CA TRP A 89 -2.43 -6.16 10.44
C TRP A 89 -3.00 -6.84 9.19
N TYR A 90 -2.42 -6.62 8.02
CA TYR A 90 -2.84 -7.32 6.79
C TYR A 90 -2.57 -8.82 6.82
N ILE A 91 -1.42 -9.24 7.33
CA ILE A 91 -1.12 -10.67 7.50
C ILE A 91 -2.20 -11.29 8.39
N GLY A 92 -2.46 -10.70 9.56
CA GLY A 92 -3.52 -11.18 10.46
C GLY A 92 -4.90 -11.26 9.78
N ALA A 93 -5.27 -10.24 9.00
CA ALA A 93 -6.53 -10.21 8.26
C ALA A 93 -6.61 -11.32 7.19
N PHE A 94 -5.55 -11.49 6.39
CA PHE A 94 -5.54 -12.45 5.28
C PHE A 94 -5.36 -13.89 5.75
N THR A 95 -4.67 -14.14 6.86
CA THR A 95 -4.52 -15.48 7.43
C THR A 95 -5.75 -15.95 8.22
N ALA A 96 -6.66 -15.03 8.58
CA ALA A 96 -7.91 -15.39 9.27
C ALA A 96 -8.93 -16.10 8.36
N GLY A 97 -8.75 -16.04 7.04
CA GLY A 97 -9.61 -16.70 6.05
C GLY A 97 -9.00 -17.99 5.47
N ALA A 98 -9.67 -18.55 4.46
CA ALA A 98 -9.14 -19.69 3.71
C ALA A 98 -7.94 -19.25 2.86
N LEU A 99 -6.80 -19.90 3.08
CA LEU A 99 -5.59 -19.67 2.29
C LEU A 99 -5.70 -20.38 0.94
N VAL A 100 -5.92 -19.59 -0.11
CA VAL A 100 -5.87 -20.09 -1.49
C VAL A 100 -4.46 -19.94 -2.02
N PHE A 101 -3.76 -21.06 -2.19
CA PHE A 101 -2.40 -21.07 -2.71
C PHE A 101 -2.40 -21.30 -4.22
N SER A 102 -1.70 -20.44 -4.96
CA SER A 102 -1.59 -20.52 -6.42
C SER A 102 -0.13 -20.41 -6.85
N TRP A 103 0.46 -21.53 -7.22
CA TRP A 103 1.86 -21.62 -7.67
C TRP A 103 2.22 -20.59 -8.76
N PRO A 104 1.42 -20.42 -9.84
CA PRO A 104 1.73 -19.43 -10.87
C PRO A 104 1.79 -18.00 -10.33
N LEU A 105 0.84 -17.64 -9.46
CA LEU A 105 0.78 -16.31 -8.87
C LEU A 105 1.95 -16.08 -7.91
N THR A 106 2.27 -17.07 -7.08
CA THR A 106 3.42 -17.00 -6.16
C THR A 106 4.73 -16.83 -6.92
N ILE A 107 4.96 -17.60 -7.98
CA ILE A 107 6.16 -17.47 -8.82
C ILE A 107 6.23 -16.08 -9.44
N PHE A 108 5.11 -15.58 -9.98
CA PHE A 108 5.06 -14.24 -10.56
C PHE A 108 5.40 -13.14 -9.54
N ILE A 109 4.83 -13.21 -8.33
CA ILE A 109 5.12 -12.24 -7.24
C ILE A 109 6.59 -12.29 -6.83
N VAL A 110 7.16 -13.49 -6.67
CA VAL A 110 8.58 -13.65 -6.28
C VAL A 110 9.50 -13.09 -7.36
N LEU A 111 9.25 -13.40 -8.64
CA LEU A 111 10.04 -12.85 -9.75
C LEU A 111 9.96 -11.33 -9.81
N ALA A 112 8.76 -10.76 -9.66
CA ALA A 112 8.57 -9.30 -9.63
C ALA A 112 9.34 -8.67 -8.45
N ALA A 113 9.29 -9.27 -7.27
CA ALA A 113 10.02 -8.80 -6.09
C ALA A 113 11.54 -8.84 -6.30
N VAL A 114 12.08 -9.94 -6.82
CA VAL A 114 13.51 -10.08 -7.13
C VAL A 114 13.95 -9.05 -8.16
N PHE A 115 13.15 -8.83 -9.21
CA PHE A 115 13.42 -7.82 -10.23
C PHE A 115 13.42 -6.40 -9.66
N MET A 116 12.46 -6.05 -8.80
CA MET A 116 12.45 -4.74 -8.13
C MET A 116 13.67 -4.57 -7.22
N MET A 117 14.03 -5.61 -6.46
CA MET A 117 15.20 -5.56 -5.57
C MET A 117 16.51 -5.37 -6.34
N SER A 118 16.68 -6.01 -7.51
CA SER A 118 17.90 -5.87 -8.30
C SER A 118 18.11 -4.43 -8.80
N GLN A 119 17.03 -3.72 -9.12
CA GLN A 119 17.07 -2.31 -9.53
C GLN A 119 17.40 -1.36 -8.37
N LEU A 120 16.86 -1.64 -7.19
CA LEU A 120 17.03 -0.80 -6.00
C LEU A 120 18.37 -1.06 -5.29
N TRP A 121 18.98 -2.23 -5.47
CA TRP A 121 20.20 -2.64 -4.77
C TRP A 121 21.38 -1.68 -4.97
N ALA A 122 21.52 -1.16 -6.20
CA ALA A 122 22.58 -0.23 -6.56
C ALA A 122 22.40 1.16 -5.93
N SER A 123 21.16 1.65 -5.83
CA SER A 123 20.83 3.01 -5.37
C SER A 123 20.62 3.12 -3.85
N SER A 124 20.45 2.00 -3.14
CA SER A 124 20.08 1.98 -1.72
C SER A 124 21.21 2.34 -0.73
N GLY A 125 22.47 2.46 -1.18
CA GLY A 125 23.59 2.93 -0.35
C GLY A 125 23.73 2.21 1.01
N LYS A 126 23.70 2.95 2.12
CA LYS A 126 23.77 2.41 3.50
C LYS A 126 22.45 1.81 4.01
N LEU A 127 21.35 1.93 3.26
CA LEU A 127 20.00 1.45 3.62
C LEU A 127 19.64 0.14 2.89
N ARG A 128 20.62 -0.67 2.49
CA ARG A 128 20.40 -1.97 1.81
C ARG A 128 19.67 -2.99 2.69
N LEU A 129 19.85 -2.89 4.00
CA LEU A 129 19.06 -3.61 4.98
C LEU A 129 18.21 -2.58 5.71
N PRO A 130 16.89 -2.80 5.85
CA PRO A 130 16.12 -2.02 6.80
C PRO A 130 16.74 -2.24 8.18
N VAL A 131 16.89 -1.14 8.94
CA VAL A 131 17.33 -1.16 10.35
C VAL A 131 16.50 -2.18 11.13
#